data_AF-A0A951V357-F1
#
_entry.id   AF-A0A951V357-F1
#
_cell.length_a   1.000
_cell.length_b   1.000
_cell.length_c   1.000
_cell.angle_alpha   90.00
_cell.angle_beta   90.00
_cell.angle_gamma   90.00
#
_symmetry.space_group_name_H-M   'P 1'
#
loop_
_entity.id
_entity.type
_entity.pdbx_description
1 polymer ?
#
loop_
_entity_poly.entity_id
_entity_poly.type
_entity_poly.pdbx_seq_one_letter_code
_entity_poly.pdbx_strand_id
1 'polypeptide(L)'
;MITKEQALRYHAQPTPGKLTVRSTKPCETQEELSMAYTPGVAEPCLEIEKTPDDVYKYTNKGNLVAVISNGTAVLGLGDIGAAAGKPVMEGKGVLFKRFADVDVYDIELDSRDPDELVRIIKAMEPTFGGINLEDIKAPECFYIEETLKREMNIPVFHDDQHGTAIISGAALLNACEVQGKKLSECRIVISGAGAAAISCALHYERLGAKHENIFMCDRKGVLHQERAQDLDKYKSLFIKNGSERSLSDALYGADIFVGLSVGGLVTGDMIKDMASRPIL
;
A
#
# COMPACT_ATOMS: atom_id res chain seq x y z
N MET A 1 -5.24 -26.08 -3.17
CA MET A 1 -5.97 -24.80 -3.38
C MET A 1 -7.03 -24.66 -2.29
N ILE A 2 -7.24 -23.44 -1.79
CA ILE A 2 -8.30 -23.13 -0.83
C ILE A 2 -9.63 -23.04 -1.59
N THR A 3 -10.68 -23.71 -1.12
CA THR A 3 -12.01 -23.64 -1.73
C THR A 3 -12.79 -22.41 -1.24
N LYS A 4 -13.76 -21.95 -2.04
CA LYS A 4 -14.68 -20.86 -1.65
C LYS A 4 -15.36 -21.15 -0.31
N GLU A 5 -15.84 -22.37 -0.12
CA GLU A 5 -16.53 -22.78 1.11
C GLU A 5 -15.62 -22.70 2.34
N GLN A 6 -14.37 -23.15 2.21
CA GLN A 6 -13.39 -23.04 3.30
C GLN A 6 -13.10 -21.57 3.66
N ALA A 7 -12.93 -20.70 2.66
CA ALA A 7 -12.66 -19.28 2.89
C ALA A 7 -13.85 -18.57 3.56
N LEU A 8 -15.08 -18.83 3.13
CA LEU A 8 -16.28 -18.25 3.73
C LEU A 8 -16.49 -18.75 5.16
N ARG A 9 -16.34 -20.05 5.39
CA ARG A 9 -16.47 -20.63 6.73
C ARG A 9 -15.44 -20.05 7.71
N TYR A 10 -14.20 -19.86 7.25
CA TYR A 10 -13.14 -19.24 8.06
C TYR A 10 -13.50 -17.82 8.55
N HIS A 11 -14.19 -17.03 7.72
CA HIS A 11 -14.60 -15.67 8.09
C HIS A 11 -15.90 -15.61 8.90
N ALA A 12 -16.69 -16.69 8.94
CA ALA A 12 -18.01 -16.70 9.56
C ALA A 12 -18.07 -17.44 10.90
N GLN A 13 -17.18 -18.42 11.13
CA GLN A 13 -17.30 -19.36 12.25
C GLN A 13 -16.00 -19.49 13.07
N PRO A 14 -16.11 -19.72 14.38
CA PRO A 14 -17.34 -19.72 15.20
C PRO A 14 -17.89 -18.30 15.46
N THR A 15 -17.07 -17.28 15.25
CA THR A 15 -17.42 -15.87 15.39
C THR A 15 -17.07 -15.18 14.08
N PRO A 16 -17.96 -14.34 13.53
CA PRO A 16 -17.65 -13.59 12.31
C PRO A 16 -16.49 -12.61 12.48
N GLY A 17 -15.76 -12.40 11.38
CA GLY A 17 -14.62 -11.48 11.32
C GLY A 17 -13.33 -12.09 11.88
N LYS A 18 -12.24 -11.33 11.79
CA LYS A 18 -10.89 -11.81 12.16
C LYS A 18 -10.26 -11.05 13.31
N LEU A 19 -10.87 -9.94 13.73
CA LEU A 19 -10.34 -9.05 14.76
C LEU A 19 -11.33 -8.93 15.92
N THR A 20 -10.79 -8.65 17.11
CA THR A 20 -11.57 -8.39 18.32
C THR A 20 -10.77 -7.45 19.22
N VAL A 21 -11.47 -6.64 20.02
CA VAL A 21 -10.85 -5.78 21.03
C VAL A 21 -10.79 -6.54 22.34
N ARG A 22 -9.62 -6.50 23.01
CA ARG A 22 -9.44 -7.09 24.33
C ARG A 22 -8.84 -6.07 25.28
N SER A 23 -9.35 -6.03 26.51
CA SER A 23 -8.75 -5.21 27.57
C SER A 23 -7.34 -5.73 27.91
N THR A 24 -6.41 -4.80 28.08
CA THR A 24 -5.05 -5.11 28.56
C THR A 24 -4.93 -4.98 30.08
N LYS A 25 -5.96 -4.45 30.75
CA LYS A 25 -6.03 -4.27 32.20
C LYS A 25 -7.16 -5.11 32.81
N PRO A 26 -6.99 -5.63 34.04
CA PRO A 26 -8.08 -6.25 34.79
C PRO A 26 -9.28 -5.30 34.95
N CYS A 27 -10.49 -5.86 34.90
CA CYS A 27 -11.76 -5.13 35.03
C CYS A 27 -12.80 -5.98 35.81
N GLU A 28 -12.37 -6.74 36.81
CA GLU A 28 -13.20 -7.72 37.54
C GLU A 28 -13.73 -7.16 38.86
N THR A 29 -13.03 -6.19 39.45
CA THR A 29 -13.41 -5.58 40.73
C THR A 29 -13.93 -4.15 40.57
N GLN A 30 -14.64 -3.66 41.60
CA GLN A 30 -15.09 -2.27 41.65
C GLN A 30 -13.91 -1.29 41.56
N GLU A 31 -12.81 -1.58 42.27
CA GLU A 31 -11.61 -0.74 42.26
C GLU A 31 -11.00 -0.67 40.85
N GLU A 32 -10.84 -1.81 40.19
CA GLU A 32 -10.33 -1.87 38.82
C GLU A 32 -11.22 -1.11 37.82
N LEU A 33 -12.54 -1.25 37.91
CA LEU A 33 -13.48 -0.50 37.09
C LEU A 33 -13.41 1.01 37.36
N SER A 34 -13.22 1.41 38.62
CA SER A 34 -13.02 2.81 39.00
C SER A 34 -11.69 3.38 38.53
N MET A 35 -10.66 2.55 38.31
CA MET A 35 -9.39 2.95 37.70
C MET A 35 -9.48 3.01 36.18
N ALA A 36 -10.17 2.05 35.55
CA ALA A 36 -10.35 1.99 34.10
C ALA A 36 -11.30 3.09 33.58
N TYR A 37 -12.21 3.56 34.43
CA TYR A 37 -13.18 4.59 34.10
C TYR A 37 -13.30 5.62 35.23
N THR A 38 -14.50 6.11 35.54
CA THR A 38 -14.68 7.13 36.57
C THR A 38 -14.51 6.56 37.99
N PRO A 39 -13.81 7.27 38.91
CA PRO A 39 -13.18 8.59 38.71
C PRO A 39 -11.73 8.55 38.19
N GLY A 40 -11.05 7.40 38.22
CA GLY A 40 -9.60 7.30 37.99
C GLY A 40 -9.13 7.75 36.61
N VAL A 41 -9.94 7.56 35.56
CA VAL A 41 -9.62 7.97 34.18
C VAL A 41 -9.43 9.48 34.02
N ALA A 42 -9.93 10.30 34.96
CA ALA A 42 -9.75 11.74 34.90
C ALA A 42 -8.28 12.15 35.03
N GLU A 43 -7.48 11.43 35.83
CA GLU A 43 -6.07 11.76 36.07
C GLU A 43 -5.22 11.71 34.78
N PRO A 44 -5.19 10.63 33.99
CA PRO A 44 -4.44 10.63 32.73
C PRO A 44 -4.99 11.66 31.72
N CYS A 45 -6.29 11.96 31.72
CA CYS A 45 -6.83 13.02 30.87
C CYS A 45 -6.26 14.40 31.22
N LEU A 46 -6.21 14.74 32.51
CA LEU A 46 -5.65 16.02 32.99
C LEU A 46 -4.14 16.11 32.74
N GLU A 47 -3.42 15.00 32.84
CA GLU A 47 -1.98 14.98 32.51
C GLU A 47 -1.75 15.19 31.01
N ILE A 48 -2.56 14.57 30.13
CA ILE A 48 -2.50 14.80 28.68
C ILE A 48 -2.91 16.24 28.31
N GLU A 49 -3.90 16.82 29.00
CA GLU A 49 -4.27 18.23 28.79
C GLU A 49 -3.09 19.18 29.08
N LYS A 50 -2.32 18.91 30.15
CA LYS A 50 -1.13 19.69 30.50
C LYS A 50 0.04 19.44 29.55
N THR A 51 0.24 18.17 29.17
CA THR A 51 1.35 17.71 28.35
C THR A 51 0.81 16.81 27.23
N PRO A 52 0.47 17.35 26.04
CA PRO A 52 -0.18 16.57 24.97
C PRO A 52 0.55 15.28 24.57
N ASP A 53 1.89 15.26 24.61
CA ASP A 53 2.70 14.07 24.28
C ASP A 53 2.53 12.90 25.26
N ASP A 54 2.04 13.14 26.49
CA ASP A 54 1.73 12.07 27.44
C ASP A 54 0.60 11.15 26.95
N VAL A 55 -0.08 11.50 25.85
CA VAL A 55 -0.98 10.57 25.15
C VAL A 55 -0.27 9.28 24.75
N TYR A 56 1.02 9.33 24.41
CA TYR A 56 1.83 8.14 24.10
C TYR A 56 2.22 7.34 25.34
N LYS A 57 2.14 7.94 26.52
CA LYS A 57 2.45 7.31 27.81
C LYS A 57 1.24 6.62 28.43
N TYR A 58 0.08 7.28 28.39
CA TYR A 58 -1.12 6.83 29.11
C TYR A 58 -2.17 6.17 28.22
N THR A 59 -1.96 6.09 26.91
CA THR A 59 -2.89 5.44 25.97
C THR A 59 -2.17 4.42 25.09
N ASN A 60 -2.92 3.66 24.29
CA ASN A 60 -2.36 2.75 23.31
C ASN A 60 -1.95 3.43 21.99
N LYS A 61 -2.05 4.77 21.86
CA LYS A 61 -1.73 5.52 20.63
C LYS A 61 -0.39 5.11 20.02
N GLY A 62 0.64 4.92 20.85
CA GLY A 62 1.99 4.58 20.38
C GLY A 62 2.11 3.23 19.67
N ASN A 63 1.17 2.30 19.86
CA ASN A 63 1.15 0.99 19.18
C ASN A 63 -0.05 0.83 18.22
N LEU A 64 -0.93 1.83 18.12
CA LEU A 64 -2.18 1.74 17.38
C LEU A 64 -2.05 2.38 16.00
N VAL A 65 -2.29 1.59 14.95
CA VAL A 65 -2.30 2.04 13.56
C VAL A 65 -3.71 1.96 12.97
N ALA A 66 -4.10 2.96 12.19
CA ALA A 66 -5.31 2.87 11.38
C ALA A 66 -4.98 2.24 10.03
N VAL A 67 -5.64 1.13 9.67
CA VAL A 67 -5.65 0.64 8.29
C VAL A 67 -6.88 1.23 7.61
N ILE A 68 -6.67 2.18 6.70
CA ILE A 68 -7.73 2.98 6.10
C ILE A 68 -7.86 2.68 4.62
N SER A 69 -9.07 2.36 4.20
CA SER A 69 -9.42 2.17 2.79
C SER A 69 -10.78 2.76 2.47
N ASN A 70 -10.99 3.12 1.21
CA ASN A 70 -12.33 3.35 0.67
C ASN A 70 -12.80 2.19 -0.23
N GLY A 71 -11.99 1.15 -0.43
CA GLY A 71 -12.34 -0.02 -1.23
C GLY A 71 -12.45 0.26 -2.73
N THR A 72 -11.76 1.29 -3.25
CA THR A 72 -11.74 1.60 -4.70
C THR A 72 -10.77 0.75 -5.52
N ALA A 73 -9.82 0.05 -4.88
CA ALA A 73 -8.82 -0.74 -5.56
C ALA A 73 -8.50 -2.06 -4.83
N VAL A 74 -9.54 -2.76 -4.35
CA VAL A 74 -9.36 -3.96 -3.53
C VAL A 74 -8.74 -5.08 -4.34
N LEU A 75 -7.47 -5.40 -4.06
CA LEU A 75 -6.72 -6.48 -4.74
C LEU A 75 -6.84 -6.35 -6.28
N GLY A 76 -7.13 -7.46 -6.98
CA GLY A 76 -7.46 -7.48 -8.40
C GLY A 76 -8.95 -7.29 -8.71
N LEU A 77 -9.78 -6.99 -7.71
CA LEU A 77 -11.25 -6.86 -7.85
C LEU A 77 -11.67 -5.45 -8.24
N GLY A 78 -10.81 -4.45 -7.99
CA GLY A 78 -11.08 -3.05 -8.31
C GLY A 78 -12.01 -2.39 -7.30
N ASP A 79 -12.88 -1.50 -7.78
CA ASP A 79 -13.82 -0.79 -6.92
C ASP A 79 -15.03 -1.68 -6.60
N ILE A 80 -15.02 -2.22 -5.39
CA ILE A 80 -16.10 -3.06 -4.85
C ILE A 80 -16.80 -2.40 -3.66
N GLY A 81 -16.37 -1.20 -3.26
CA GLY A 81 -16.91 -0.47 -2.12
C GLY A 81 -16.24 -0.81 -0.79
N ALA A 82 -16.31 0.16 0.13
CA ALA A 82 -15.64 0.12 1.42
C ALA A 82 -16.03 -1.13 2.24
N ALA A 83 -17.34 -1.42 2.35
CA ALA A 83 -17.84 -2.58 3.09
C ALA A 83 -17.37 -3.93 2.51
N ALA A 84 -17.27 -4.05 1.18
CA ALA A 84 -16.80 -5.28 0.54
C ALA A 84 -15.28 -5.45 0.68
N GLY A 85 -14.53 -4.36 0.86
CA GLY A 85 -13.10 -4.36 1.16
C GLY A 85 -12.76 -4.73 2.61
N LYS A 86 -13.71 -4.61 3.55
CA LYS A 86 -13.51 -4.88 4.98
C LYS A 86 -12.77 -6.20 5.29
N PRO A 87 -13.10 -7.35 4.68
CA PRO A 87 -12.35 -8.57 4.94
C PRO A 87 -10.86 -8.43 4.60
N VAL A 88 -10.47 -7.65 3.58
CA VAL A 88 -9.05 -7.43 3.28
C VAL A 88 -8.39 -6.61 4.39
N MET A 89 -9.05 -5.55 4.87
CA MET A 89 -8.54 -4.66 5.92
C MET A 89 -8.39 -5.38 7.27
N GLU A 90 -9.37 -6.19 7.68
CA GLU A 90 -9.22 -7.05 8.85
C GLU A 90 -8.04 -8.01 8.69
N GLY A 91 -7.82 -8.50 7.46
CA GLY A 91 -6.67 -9.34 7.13
C GLY A 91 -5.34 -8.62 7.36
N LYS A 92 -5.23 -7.36 6.93
CA LYS A 92 -4.06 -6.51 7.19
C LYS A 92 -3.83 -6.34 8.69
N GLY A 93 -4.88 -6.08 9.47
CA GLY A 93 -4.78 -6.01 10.94
C GLY A 93 -4.22 -7.29 11.57
N VAL A 94 -4.63 -8.47 11.08
CA VAL A 94 -4.05 -9.76 11.53
C VAL A 94 -2.56 -9.84 11.22
N LEU A 95 -2.12 -9.38 10.05
CA LEU A 95 -0.71 -9.40 9.66
C LEU A 95 0.14 -8.45 10.50
N PHE A 96 -0.32 -7.21 10.71
CA PHE A 96 0.33 -6.23 11.60
C PHE A 96 0.54 -6.82 12.99
N LYS A 97 -0.52 -7.39 13.58
CA LYS A 97 -0.43 -7.97 14.92
C LYS A 97 0.48 -9.21 14.94
N ARG A 98 0.34 -10.11 13.97
CA ARG A 98 1.03 -11.41 13.98
C ARG A 98 2.54 -11.29 13.73
N PHE A 99 2.97 -10.32 12.93
CA PHE A 99 4.36 -10.20 12.49
C PHE A 99 5.13 -9.06 13.17
N ALA A 100 4.45 -8.04 13.69
CA ALA A 100 5.10 -6.87 14.29
C ALA A 100 4.52 -6.47 15.67
N ASP A 101 3.53 -7.20 16.20
CA ASP A 101 2.82 -6.88 17.44
C ASP A 101 2.15 -5.49 17.47
N VAL A 102 1.83 -4.96 16.29
CA VAL A 102 1.14 -3.67 16.12
C VAL A 102 -0.38 -3.86 16.23
N ASP A 103 -1.03 -3.03 17.03
CA ASP A 103 -2.49 -3.03 17.16
C ASP A 103 -3.12 -2.21 16.03
N VAL A 104 -4.24 -2.67 15.50
CA VAL A 104 -4.88 -2.07 14.33
C VAL A 104 -6.37 -1.87 14.56
N TYR A 105 -6.88 -0.73 14.11
CA TYR A 105 -8.27 -0.60 13.70
C TYR A 105 -8.35 -0.44 12.18
N ASP A 106 -9.15 -1.31 11.56
CA ASP A 106 -9.55 -1.19 10.17
C ASP A 106 -10.71 -0.18 10.05
N ILE A 107 -10.58 0.74 9.10
CA ILE A 107 -11.49 1.87 8.90
C ILE A 107 -11.87 1.95 7.42
N GLU A 108 -13.09 1.51 7.12
CA GLU A 108 -13.65 1.55 5.78
C GLU A 108 -14.48 2.82 5.57
N LEU A 109 -13.96 3.76 4.78
CA LEU A 109 -14.61 5.05 4.49
C LEU A 109 -15.39 4.98 3.18
N ASP A 110 -16.71 5.13 3.23
CA ASP A 110 -17.56 5.20 2.03
C ASP A 110 -17.56 6.61 1.43
N SER A 111 -16.39 7.08 1.01
CA SER A 111 -16.22 8.33 0.26
C SER A 111 -15.25 8.16 -0.90
N ARG A 112 -15.60 8.79 -2.02
CA ARG A 112 -14.82 8.81 -3.26
C ARG A 112 -14.15 10.16 -3.50
N ASP A 113 -14.45 11.13 -2.66
CA ASP A 113 -13.86 12.46 -2.71
C ASP A 113 -12.51 12.43 -1.95
N PRO A 114 -11.37 12.64 -2.65
CA PRO A 114 -10.06 12.66 -2.01
C PRO A 114 -9.93 13.72 -0.92
N ASP A 115 -10.57 14.89 -1.08
CA ASP A 115 -10.49 15.97 -0.10
C ASP A 115 -11.27 15.62 1.17
N GLU A 116 -12.43 14.97 1.01
CA GLU A 116 -13.20 14.45 2.13
C GLU A 116 -12.42 13.36 2.89
N LEU A 117 -11.80 12.42 2.17
CA LEU A 117 -10.96 11.39 2.78
C LEU A 117 -9.81 12.00 3.58
N VAL A 118 -9.07 12.94 2.98
CA VAL A 118 -7.99 13.67 3.67
C VAL A 118 -8.51 14.32 4.95
N ARG A 119 -9.64 15.03 4.88
CA ARG A 119 -10.25 15.70 6.04
C ARG A 119 -10.61 14.72 7.15
N ILE A 120 -11.25 13.61 6.82
CA ILE A 120 -11.66 12.58 7.80
C ILE A 120 -10.42 11.95 8.45
N ILE A 121 -9.44 11.54 7.64
CA ILE A 121 -8.23 10.85 8.13
C ILE A 121 -7.42 11.78 9.04
N LYS A 122 -7.26 13.06 8.68
CA LYS A 122 -6.60 14.06 9.53
C LYS A 122 -7.30 14.24 10.87
N ALA A 123 -8.64 14.29 10.88
CA ALA A 123 -9.40 14.44 12.11
C ALA A 123 -9.20 13.26 13.10
N MET A 124 -8.77 12.10 12.60
CA MET A 124 -8.49 10.92 13.41
C MET A 124 -7.06 10.90 13.99
N GLU A 125 -6.18 11.83 13.60
CA GLU A 125 -4.78 11.90 14.04
C GLU A 125 -4.58 11.72 15.56
N PRO A 126 -5.40 12.31 16.46
CA PRO A 126 -5.21 12.14 17.89
C PRO A 126 -5.30 10.69 18.37
N THR A 127 -6.02 9.82 17.67
CA THR A 127 -6.25 8.42 18.06
C THR A 127 -5.07 7.50 17.73
N PHE A 128 -4.43 7.71 16.58
CA PHE A 128 -3.48 6.74 16.00
C PHE A 128 -2.04 7.20 16.12
N GLY A 129 -1.10 6.26 16.28
CA GLY A 129 0.34 6.49 16.18
C GLY A 129 0.86 6.43 14.73
N GLY A 130 0.06 5.92 13.80
CA GLY A 130 0.36 5.90 12.37
C GLY A 130 -0.85 5.56 11.51
N ILE A 131 -0.79 5.92 10.24
CA ILE A 131 -1.81 5.64 9.23
C ILE A 131 -1.23 4.75 8.14
N ASN A 132 -1.90 3.63 7.89
CA ASN A 132 -1.66 2.76 6.74
C ASN A 132 -2.81 2.92 5.74
N LEU A 133 -2.56 3.55 4.60
CA LEU A 133 -3.51 3.63 3.49
C LEU A 133 -3.45 2.36 2.65
N GLU A 134 -4.62 1.84 2.29
CA GLU A 134 -4.75 0.54 1.65
C GLU A 134 -5.84 0.56 0.56
N ASP A 135 -5.62 -0.11 -0.57
CA ASP A 135 -6.65 -0.37 -1.59
C ASP A 135 -7.39 0.91 -2.08
N ILE A 136 -6.67 2.02 -2.20
CA ILE A 136 -7.16 3.29 -2.77
C ILE A 136 -6.66 3.43 -4.21
N LYS A 137 -7.57 3.67 -5.15
CA LYS A 137 -7.24 3.77 -6.57
C LYS A 137 -6.29 4.93 -6.89
N ALA A 138 -5.50 4.74 -7.94
CA ALA A 138 -4.73 5.80 -8.57
C ALA A 138 -5.60 6.58 -9.58
N PRO A 139 -5.37 7.89 -9.77
CA PRO A 139 -4.28 8.69 -9.19
C PRO A 139 -4.58 9.29 -7.79
N GLU A 140 -5.79 9.10 -7.27
CA GLU A 140 -6.25 9.76 -6.03
C GLU A 140 -5.41 9.37 -4.80
N CYS A 141 -4.98 8.11 -4.70
CA CYS A 141 -4.12 7.63 -3.61
C CYS A 141 -2.84 8.45 -3.43
N PHE A 142 -2.21 8.90 -4.51
CA PHE A 142 -1.00 9.70 -4.43
C PHE A 142 -1.27 11.08 -3.83
N TYR A 143 -2.35 11.74 -4.26
CA TYR A 143 -2.74 13.04 -3.73
C TYR A 143 -3.09 12.94 -2.24
N ILE A 144 -3.85 11.92 -1.86
CA ILE A 144 -4.24 11.67 -0.46
C ILE A 144 -2.98 11.47 0.39
N GLU A 145 -2.08 10.56 -0.02
CA GLU A 145 -0.86 10.28 0.72
C GLU A 145 0.07 11.51 0.82
N GLU A 146 0.34 12.20 -0.30
CA GLU A 146 1.18 13.41 -0.31
C GLU A 146 0.64 14.49 0.64
N THR A 147 -0.68 14.68 0.64
CA THR A 147 -1.33 15.69 1.47
C THR A 147 -1.29 15.29 2.95
N LEU A 148 -1.61 14.03 3.28
CA LEU A 148 -1.57 13.55 4.65
C LEU A 148 -0.15 13.57 5.23
N LYS A 149 0.87 13.16 4.46
CA LYS A 149 2.28 13.22 4.90
C LYS A 149 2.77 14.64 5.16
N ARG A 150 2.22 15.63 4.45
CA ARG A 150 2.54 17.04 4.64
C ARG A 150 1.83 17.64 5.86
N GLU A 151 0.63 17.19 6.16
CA GLU A 151 -0.28 17.89 7.07
C GLU A 151 -0.51 17.19 8.41
N MET A 152 -0.09 15.93 8.55
CA MET A 152 -0.19 15.17 9.80
C MET A 152 1.15 15.09 10.53
N ASN A 153 1.11 14.97 11.86
CA ASN A 153 2.32 14.81 12.69
C ASN A 153 2.68 13.35 13.01
N ILE A 154 1.92 12.40 12.47
CA ILE A 154 2.16 10.96 12.58
C ILE A 154 2.55 10.37 11.22
N PRO A 155 3.31 9.27 11.17
CA PRO A 155 3.67 8.63 9.92
C PRO A 155 2.44 8.18 9.13
N VAL A 156 2.45 8.46 7.83
CA VAL A 156 1.46 8.01 6.85
C VAL A 156 2.17 7.21 5.77
N PHE A 157 1.68 6.01 5.50
CA PHE A 157 2.27 5.06 4.58
C PHE A 157 1.19 4.40 3.72
N HIS A 158 1.36 4.38 2.40
CA HIS A 158 0.51 3.60 1.53
C HIS A 158 1.16 2.26 1.16
N ASP A 159 0.57 1.13 1.58
CA ASP A 159 1.20 -0.18 1.43
C ASP A 159 1.32 -0.63 -0.03
N ASP A 160 0.24 -0.50 -0.82
CA ASP A 160 0.27 -0.88 -2.24
C ASP A 160 1.34 -0.12 -3.05
N GLN A 161 1.68 1.11 -2.63
CA GLN A 161 2.74 1.89 -3.25
C GLN A 161 4.11 1.48 -2.71
N HIS A 162 4.34 1.73 -1.43
CA HIS A 162 5.68 1.68 -0.85
C HIS A 162 6.06 0.27 -0.40
N GLY A 163 5.12 -0.51 0.14
CA GLY A 163 5.34 -1.91 0.52
C GLY A 163 5.74 -2.76 -0.69
N THR A 164 4.98 -2.64 -1.80
CA THR A 164 5.30 -3.30 -3.07
C THR A 164 6.67 -2.88 -3.60
N ALA A 165 6.99 -1.58 -3.57
CA ALA A 165 8.26 -1.06 -4.06
C ALA A 165 9.46 -1.57 -3.26
N ILE A 166 9.36 -1.62 -1.93
CA ILE A 166 10.44 -2.07 -1.04
C ILE A 166 10.74 -3.56 -1.28
N ILE A 167 9.72 -4.42 -1.25
CA ILE A 167 9.95 -5.86 -1.40
C ILE A 167 10.42 -6.21 -2.81
N SER A 168 9.87 -5.55 -3.83
CA SER A 168 10.26 -5.75 -5.21
C SER A 168 11.68 -5.23 -5.47
N GLY A 169 12.07 -4.09 -4.88
CA GLY A 169 13.42 -3.56 -4.94
C GLY A 169 14.45 -4.50 -4.30
N ALA A 170 14.13 -5.08 -3.14
CA ALA A 170 14.99 -6.07 -2.49
C ALA A 170 15.16 -7.33 -3.35
N ALA A 171 14.07 -7.84 -3.94
CA ALA A 171 14.13 -8.97 -4.87
C ALA A 171 14.97 -8.66 -6.11
N LEU A 172 14.80 -7.46 -6.67
CA LEU A 172 15.53 -6.97 -7.84
C LEU A 172 17.03 -6.91 -7.59
N LEU A 173 17.46 -6.34 -6.47
CA LEU A 173 18.88 -6.26 -6.09
C LEU A 173 19.51 -7.65 -5.96
N ASN A 174 18.84 -8.56 -5.26
CA ASN A 174 19.30 -9.94 -5.12
C ASN A 174 19.38 -10.66 -6.47
N ALA A 175 18.39 -10.46 -7.35
CA ALA A 175 18.39 -11.06 -8.68
C ALA A 175 19.54 -10.52 -9.54
N CYS A 176 19.80 -9.21 -9.50
CA CYS A 176 20.95 -8.60 -10.15
C CYS A 176 22.28 -9.15 -9.62
N GLU A 177 22.42 -9.28 -8.29
CA GLU A 177 23.62 -9.83 -7.65
C GLU A 177 23.89 -11.28 -8.10
N VAL A 178 22.88 -12.16 -8.02
CA VAL A 178 22.99 -13.56 -8.44
C VAL A 178 23.37 -13.71 -9.92
N GLN A 179 22.95 -12.78 -10.76
CA GLN A 179 23.25 -12.80 -12.19
C GLN A 179 24.51 -12.01 -12.59
N GLY A 180 25.12 -11.26 -11.65
CA GLY A 180 26.22 -10.36 -11.95
C GLY A 180 25.82 -9.17 -12.84
N LYS A 181 24.55 -8.77 -12.83
CA LYS A 181 24.04 -7.60 -13.58
C LYS A 181 24.17 -6.34 -12.73
N LYS A 182 24.53 -5.22 -13.35
CA LYS A 182 24.45 -3.90 -12.70
C LYS A 182 23.09 -3.28 -12.98
N LEU A 183 22.37 -2.91 -11.93
CA LEU A 183 21.03 -2.32 -12.06
C LEU A 183 21.01 -1.06 -12.94
N SER A 184 22.06 -0.25 -12.89
CA SER A 184 22.22 0.97 -13.71
C SER A 184 22.40 0.71 -15.21
N GLU A 185 22.71 -0.53 -15.61
CA GLU A 185 22.87 -0.94 -17.02
C GLU A 185 21.66 -1.73 -17.53
N CYS A 186 20.76 -2.17 -16.63
CA CYS A 186 19.62 -3.02 -16.99
C CYS A 186 18.51 -2.22 -17.66
N ARG A 187 17.94 -2.77 -18.74
CA ARG A 187 16.67 -2.30 -19.31
C ARG A 187 15.49 -2.93 -18.56
N ILE A 188 14.66 -2.11 -17.93
CA ILE A 188 13.55 -2.54 -17.07
C ILE A 188 12.23 -2.23 -17.76
N VAL A 189 11.34 -3.23 -17.88
CA VAL A 189 10.00 -3.07 -18.45
C VAL A 189 8.96 -3.40 -17.39
N ILE A 190 8.13 -2.42 -17.06
CA ILE A 190 7.05 -2.56 -16.08
C ILE A 190 5.73 -2.63 -16.84
N SER A 191 4.99 -3.72 -16.68
CA SER A 191 3.61 -3.83 -17.16
C SER A 191 2.67 -3.41 -16.04
N GLY A 192 1.94 -2.33 -16.27
CA GLY A 192 1.16 -1.60 -15.28
C GLY A 192 1.66 -0.16 -15.16
N ALA A 193 0.72 0.76 -14.93
CA ALA A 193 0.99 2.18 -14.68
C ALA A 193 0.13 2.72 -13.52
N GLY A 194 -0.19 1.85 -12.56
CA GLY A 194 -0.91 2.21 -11.34
C GLY A 194 0.02 2.62 -10.19
N ALA A 195 -0.54 2.74 -8.99
CA ALA A 195 0.15 3.16 -7.77
C ALA A 195 1.45 2.37 -7.51
N ALA A 196 1.33 1.05 -7.49
CA ALA A 196 2.47 0.14 -7.28
C ALA A 196 3.56 0.29 -8.35
N ALA A 197 3.18 0.36 -9.64
CA ALA A 197 4.14 0.44 -10.75
C ALA A 197 4.98 1.70 -10.72
N ILE A 198 4.34 2.85 -10.48
CA ILE A 198 5.00 4.15 -10.39
C ILE A 198 5.91 4.20 -9.17
N SER A 199 5.44 3.74 -8.01
CA SER A 199 6.25 3.68 -6.79
C SER A 199 7.46 2.74 -6.94
N CYS A 200 7.27 1.56 -7.54
CA CYS A 200 8.36 0.62 -7.84
C CYS A 200 9.41 1.27 -8.75
N ALA A 201 9.00 1.89 -9.85
CA ALA A 201 9.90 2.55 -10.79
C ALA A 201 10.75 3.64 -10.11
N LEU A 202 10.11 4.55 -9.37
CA LEU A 202 10.80 5.60 -8.60
C LEU A 202 11.72 5.01 -7.53
N HIS A 203 11.33 3.90 -6.90
CA HIS A 203 12.19 3.23 -5.93
C HIS A 203 13.39 2.57 -6.58
N TYR A 204 13.23 1.92 -7.73
CA TYR A 204 14.36 1.35 -8.48
C TYR A 204 15.37 2.43 -8.91
N GLU A 205 14.90 3.62 -9.28
CA GLU A 205 15.79 4.76 -9.55
C GLU A 205 16.62 5.14 -8.33
N ARG A 206 15.99 5.21 -7.14
CA ARG A 206 16.71 5.46 -5.87
C ARG A 206 17.73 4.37 -5.54
N LEU A 207 17.48 3.13 -5.97
CA LEU A 207 18.39 1.99 -5.84
C LEU A 207 19.50 1.98 -6.92
N GLY A 208 19.43 2.87 -7.93
CA GLY A 208 20.47 3.04 -8.94
C GLY A 208 20.09 2.63 -10.35
N ALA A 209 18.84 2.23 -10.62
CA ALA A 209 18.35 2.09 -11.99
C ALA A 209 18.34 3.45 -12.68
N LYS A 210 18.65 3.47 -13.99
CA LYS A 210 18.62 4.71 -14.75
C LYS A 210 17.22 4.99 -15.28
N HIS A 211 16.74 6.22 -15.10
CA HIS A 211 15.42 6.64 -15.56
C HIS A 211 15.20 6.33 -17.04
N GLU A 212 16.19 6.62 -17.90
CA GLU A 212 16.15 6.36 -19.33
C GLU A 212 15.93 4.87 -19.68
N ASN A 213 16.30 3.95 -18.79
CA ASN A 213 16.21 2.51 -19.01
C ASN A 213 14.89 1.88 -18.52
N ILE A 214 14.03 2.63 -17.82
CA ILE A 214 12.75 2.13 -17.29
C ILE A 214 11.62 2.44 -18.27
N PHE A 215 10.99 1.41 -18.81
CA PHE A 215 9.83 1.50 -19.71
C PHE A 215 8.58 1.10 -18.94
N MET A 216 7.54 1.94 -18.99
CA MET A 216 6.26 1.66 -18.34
C MET A 216 5.18 1.48 -19.40
N CYS A 217 4.38 0.43 -19.27
CA CYS A 217 3.29 0.12 -20.19
C CYS A 217 1.96 0.10 -19.44
N ASP A 218 0.97 0.85 -19.93
CA ASP A 218 -0.41 0.74 -19.47
C ASP A 218 -1.26 -0.06 -20.46
N ARG A 219 -2.60 -0.02 -20.30
CA ARG A 219 -3.54 -0.75 -21.16
C ARG A 219 -3.47 -0.34 -22.64
N LYS A 220 -2.96 0.85 -22.96
CA LYS A 220 -2.82 1.35 -24.34
C LYS A 220 -1.37 1.20 -24.86
N GLY A 221 -0.49 0.56 -24.10
CA GLY A 221 0.91 0.33 -24.49
C GLY A 221 1.90 1.22 -23.73
N VAL A 222 3.08 1.44 -24.31
CA VAL A 222 4.15 2.23 -23.70
C VAL A 222 3.67 3.66 -23.41
N LEU A 223 4.12 4.24 -22.30
CA LEU A 223 3.92 5.67 -22.05
C LEU A 223 4.88 6.47 -22.95
N HIS A 224 4.33 7.16 -23.97
CA HIS A 224 5.14 7.88 -24.97
C HIS A 224 4.59 9.27 -25.29
N GLN A 225 5.40 10.10 -25.95
CA GLN A 225 5.15 11.54 -26.12
C GLN A 225 3.83 11.87 -26.80
N GLU A 226 3.43 11.11 -27.83
CA GLU A 226 2.15 11.31 -28.55
C GLU A 226 0.92 11.03 -27.67
N ARG A 227 1.11 10.45 -26.49
CA ARG A 227 0.06 10.18 -25.49
C ARG A 227 0.10 11.14 -24.31
N ALA A 228 0.98 12.15 -24.29
CA ALA A 228 1.20 13.02 -23.12
C ALA A 228 -0.11 13.66 -22.60
N GLN A 229 -1.03 14.02 -23.48
CA GLN A 229 -2.34 14.59 -23.14
C GLN A 229 -3.30 13.62 -22.43
N ASP A 230 -3.09 12.32 -22.55
CA ASP A 230 -3.92 11.26 -21.96
C ASP A 230 -3.41 10.79 -20.58
N LEU A 231 -2.27 11.33 -20.13
CA LEU A 231 -1.56 10.85 -18.94
C LEU A 231 -1.68 11.84 -17.78
N ASP A 232 -1.93 11.31 -16.59
CA ASP A 232 -1.84 12.10 -15.37
C ASP A 232 -0.38 12.50 -15.07
N LYS A 233 -0.18 13.43 -14.13
CA LYS A 233 1.14 13.96 -13.78
C LYS A 233 2.13 12.87 -13.33
N TYR A 234 1.65 11.77 -12.76
CA TYR A 234 2.49 10.69 -12.24
C TYR A 234 2.96 9.75 -13.35
N LYS A 235 2.05 9.36 -14.24
CA LYS A 235 2.40 8.58 -15.45
C LYS A 235 3.31 9.37 -16.39
N SER A 236 3.10 10.68 -16.47
CA SER A 236 3.89 11.56 -17.34
C SER A 236 5.39 11.55 -17.01
N LEU A 237 5.77 11.18 -15.78
CA LEU A 237 7.17 11.02 -15.38
C LEU A 237 7.90 9.97 -16.21
N PHE A 238 7.20 8.93 -16.70
CA PHE A 238 7.81 7.79 -17.40
C PHE A 238 7.58 7.81 -18.93
N ILE A 239 7.27 8.98 -19.50
CA ILE A 239 7.11 9.14 -20.94
C ILE A 239 8.45 8.87 -21.66
N LYS A 240 8.39 8.07 -22.73
CA LYS A 240 9.52 7.80 -23.62
C LYS A 240 9.35 8.45 -24.99
N ASN A 241 10.48 8.88 -25.55
CA ASN A 241 10.59 9.42 -26.91
C ASN A 241 11.00 8.36 -27.95
N GLY A 242 11.10 7.10 -27.54
CA GLY A 242 11.48 5.97 -28.39
C GLY A 242 10.41 5.57 -29.41
N SER A 243 10.70 4.56 -30.22
CA SER A 243 9.78 4.00 -31.21
C SER A 243 8.86 2.92 -30.66
N GLU A 244 9.11 2.43 -29.44
CA GLU A 244 8.30 1.40 -28.80
C GLU A 244 6.88 1.91 -28.57
N ARG A 245 5.89 1.09 -28.93
CA ARG A 245 4.46 1.40 -28.74
C ARG A 245 3.75 0.31 -27.97
N SER A 246 4.14 -0.95 -28.14
CA SER A 246 3.54 -2.10 -27.45
C SER A 246 4.40 -2.63 -26.29
N LEU A 247 3.80 -3.44 -25.41
CA LEU A 247 4.55 -4.18 -24.38
C LEU A 247 5.60 -5.11 -25.01
N SER A 248 5.27 -5.73 -26.14
CA SER A 248 6.19 -6.61 -26.87
C SER A 248 7.42 -5.83 -27.37
N ASP A 249 7.22 -4.62 -27.89
CA ASP A 249 8.30 -3.77 -28.39
C ASP A 249 9.24 -3.38 -27.25
N ALA A 250 8.68 -3.04 -26.09
CA ALA A 250 9.46 -2.68 -24.90
C ALA A 250 10.25 -3.88 -24.34
N LEU A 251 9.68 -5.09 -24.39
CA LEU A 251 10.31 -6.32 -23.90
C LEU A 251 11.49 -6.79 -24.74
N TYR A 252 11.55 -6.42 -26.02
CA TYR A 252 12.64 -6.84 -26.91
C TYR A 252 14.01 -6.43 -26.34
N GLY A 253 14.86 -7.41 -26.00
CA GLY A 253 16.16 -7.17 -25.38
C GLY A 253 16.11 -6.59 -23.96
N ALA A 254 14.97 -6.63 -23.27
CA ALA A 254 14.86 -6.18 -21.88
C ALA A 254 15.57 -7.15 -20.92
N ASP A 255 16.23 -6.63 -19.89
CA ASP A 255 16.89 -7.43 -18.86
C ASP A 255 15.93 -7.90 -17.78
N ILE A 256 14.93 -7.06 -17.50
CA ILE A 256 14.06 -7.18 -16.33
C ILE A 256 12.64 -6.87 -16.77
N PHE A 257 11.73 -7.77 -16.47
CA PHE A 257 10.29 -7.56 -16.55
C PHE A 257 9.72 -7.47 -15.14
N VAL A 258 8.76 -6.56 -14.92
CA VAL A 258 8.04 -6.42 -13.66
C VAL A 258 6.54 -6.38 -13.95
N GLY A 259 5.83 -7.43 -13.55
CA GLY A 259 4.39 -7.56 -13.75
C GLY A 259 3.58 -6.96 -12.59
N LEU A 260 2.96 -5.80 -12.82
CA LEU A 260 2.06 -5.10 -11.87
C LEU A 260 0.73 -4.77 -12.56
N SER A 261 0.22 -5.75 -13.31
CA SER A 261 -0.96 -5.66 -14.17
C SER A 261 -1.76 -6.97 -14.15
N VAL A 262 -2.79 -7.05 -14.99
CA VAL A 262 -3.61 -8.26 -15.10
C VAL A 262 -2.81 -9.44 -15.65
N GLY A 263 -3.09 -10.65 -15.16
CA GLY A 263 -2.41 -11.86 -15.59
C GLY A 263 -2.68 -12.24 -17.06
N GLY A 264 -1.74 -12.96 -17.67
CA GLY A 264 -1.88 -13.51 -19.02
C GLY A 264 -1.48 -12.58 -20.17
N LEU A 265 -0.91 -11.40 -19.88
CA LEU A 265 -0.46 -10.45 -20.91
C LEU A 265 0.88 -10.80 -21.55
N VAL A 266 1.79 -11.45 -20.82
CA VAL A 266 3.12 -11.82 -21.32
C VAL A 266 3.09 -13.27 -21.82
N THR A 267 3.53 -13.46 -23.06
CA THR A 267 3.62 -14.78 -23.69
C THR A 267 5.04 -15.33 -23.63
N GLY A 268 5.19 -16.64 -23.82
CA GLY A 268 6.51 -17.28 -23.89
C GLY A 268 7.38 -16.75 -25.03
N ASP A 269 6.78 -16.30 -26.14
CA ASP A 269 7.54 -15.72 -27.25
C ASP A 269 8.10 -14.34 -26.90
N MET A 270 7.32 -13.49 -26.21
CA MET A 270 7.83 -12.22 -25.69
C MET A 270 9.02 -12.40 -24.74
N ILE A 271 9.02 -13.45 -23.92
CA ILE A 271 10.13 -13.77 -23.01
C ILE A 271 11.37 -14.23 -23.79
N LYS A 272 11.21 -14.97 -24.90
CA LYS A 272 12.34 -15.39 -25.75
C LYS A 272 13.03 -14.21 -26.42
N ASP A 273 12.30 -13.15 -26.70
CA ASP A 273 12.81 -11.93 -27.33
C ASP A 273 13.50 -10.99 -26.32
N MET A 274 13.46 -11.27 -25.02
CA MET A 274 14.19 -10.53 -23.99
C MET A 274 15.71 -10.80 -24.04
N ALA A 275 16.48 -10.07 -23.22
CA ALA A 275 17.91 -10.30 -23.08
C ALA A 275 18.21 -11.70 -22.52
N SER A 276 19.44 -12.17 -22.70
CA SER A 276 19.88 -13.46 -22.14
C SER A 276 19.72 -13.47 -20.61
N ARG A 277 19.14 -14.55 -20.06
CA ARG A 277 18.83 -14.69 -18.63
C ARG A 277 18.00 -13.49 -18.13
N PRO A 278 16.76 -13.33 -18.62
CA PRO A 278 15.91 -12.25 -18.14
C PRO A 278 15.50 -12.49 -16.68
N ILE A 279 15.29 -11.41 -15.92
CA ILE A 279 14.64 -11.43 -14.61
C ILE A 279 13.16 -11.12 -14.84
N LEU A 280 12.24 -11.90 -14.26
CA LEU A 280 10.79 -11.78 -14.44
C LEU A 280 10.08 -11.64 -13.08
#